data_AF-A0AAW4XRL4-F1
#
_entry.id   AF-A0AAW4XRL4-F1
#
_cell.length_a   1.000
_cell.length_b   1.000
_cell.length_c   1.000
_cell.angle_alpha   90.00
_cell.angle_beta   90.00
_cell.angle_gamma   90.00
#
_symmetry.space_group_name_H-M   'P 1'
#
loop_
_entity.id
_entity.type
_entity.pdbx_description
1 polymer ?
#
loop_
_entity_poly.entity_id
_entity_poly.type
_entity_poly.pdbx_seq_one_letter_code
_entity_poly.pdbx_strand_id
1 'polypeptide(L)'
;MQAFVSNRPGARWPWLLIAVLLLLGAVRFLVFSAHSPVLGYPNNFDFLRTSGCVGIWNFDAQSEAFHSPAPDRVVAQLHYNDERLWQFCNPTAETLYLSALKLGHSVGDTFPIQHLAYVKLVIVLLAYTALMWALRSMRLRLFLSACFVLLWWDMSTLLYFQSLYPVFSSLFFSLFVVMALLACRLDAFSRSAWASLLLAVLTFMLGFSNQQYFYLAIVLTAVFLLFNGRQYRLHSAAMLCAVLVASLCHSYLRPAQSQEFYAGIDRVNRTDTIFYGVLMHSRNPEEAAVSLGLRPECAQMAGIGAHAFNHGLKQNICPEVASISRLKLLNLAAKQPATIAKTLLAGVEAYKPVYGFFPQLYPFHASELSPGMYASSPSSLIVSAPRALYLAMVAVMAMLAAAAFVYALLPRGRQSLWAHAIWIGGLLCFYSIFSSVFGDGMVEVERHAAVFLPGFILLWLGAIVGLVDHLRVAR
;
A
#
# COMPACT_ATOMS: atom_id res chain seq x y z
N MET A 1 14.41 -0.10 -32.46
CA MET A 1 14.16 -0.70 -31.12
C MET A 1 14.99 -0.07 -29.97
N GLN A 2 15.58 1.13 -30.09
CA GLN A 2 16.45 1.74 -29.06
C GLN A 2 16.27 3.27 -28.83
N ALA A 3 15.28 3.93 -29.44
CA ALA A 3 15.32 5.39 -29.63
C ALA A 3 14.37 6.24 -28.74
N PHE A 4 14.02 5.82 -27.51
CA PHE A 4 13.32 6.74 -26.60
C PHE A 4 14.29 7.74 -25.94
N VAL A 5 15.52 7.28 -25.71
CA VAL A 5 16.65 8.10 -25.30
C VAL A 5 17.76 7.65 -26.23
N SER A 6 18.15 8.48 -27.20
CA SER A 6 19.37 8.16 -27.93
C SER A 6 20.45 7.96 -26.88
N ASN A 7 21.07 6.77 -26.80
CA ASN A 7 22.34 6.57 -26.12
C ASN A 7 23.44 7.34 -26.87
N ARG A 8 23.19 8.60 -27.27
CA ARG A 8 24.25 9.54 -27.59
C ARG A 8 24.95 9.78 -26.25
N PRO A 9 26.18 9.28 -26.05
CA PRO A 9 26.93 9.61 -24.85
C PRO A 9 26.96 11.13 -24.73
N GLY A 10 26.33 11.67 -23.68
CA GLY A 10 26.28 13.12 -23.42
C GLY A 10 24.91 13.81 -23.49
N ALA A 11 23.80 13.14 -23.82
CA ALA A 11 22.47 13.78 -23.76
C ALA A 11 22.08 14.10 -22.30
N ARG A 12 22.18 15.39 -21.91
CA ARG A 12 21.89 15.87 -20.54
C ARG A 12 20.40 16.05 -20.23
N TRP A 13 19.55 16.13 -21.26
CA TRP A 13 18.12 16.45 -21.09
C TRP A 13 17.34 15.45 -20.22
N PRO A 14 17.57 14.10 -20.23
CA PRO A 14 16.79 13.20 -19.38
C PRO A 14 17.08 13.44 -17.90
N TRP A 15 18.32 13.76 -17.57
CA TRP A 15 18.71 14.13 -16.20
C TRP A 15 18.11 15.46 -15.78
N LEU A 16 18.08 16.45 -16.68
CA LEU A 16 17.38 17.72 -16.43
C LEU A 16 15.89 17.47 -16.14
N LEU A 17 15.23 16.64 -16.95
CA LEU A 17 13.82 16.31 -16.75
C LEU A 17 13.58 15.61 -15.40
N ILE A 18 14.44 14.65 -15.04
CA ILE A 18 14.37 13.98 -13.73
C ILE A 18 14.56 14.99 -12.59
N ALA A 19 15.55 15.89 -12.69
CA ALA A 19 15.79 16.92 -11.69
C ALA A 19 14.60 17.87 -11.55
N VAL A 20 14.00 18.30 -12.66
CA VAL A 20 12.80 19.15 -12.67
C VAL A 20 11.62 18.43 -12.01
N LEU A 21 11.36 17.17 -12.36
CA LEU A 21 10.29 16.38 -11.76
C LEU A 21 10.48 16.23 -10.24
N LEU A 22 11.69 15.93 -9.79
CA LEU A 22 12.01 15.82 -8.37
C LEU A 22 11.88 17.15 -7.63
N LEU A 23 12.33 18.25 -8.24
CA LEU A 23 12.20 19.59 -7.67
C LEU A 23 10.73 19.97 -7.50
N LEU A 24 9.90 19.72 -8.52
CA LEU A 24 8.46 19.93 -8.44
C LEU A 24 7.86 19.11 -7.28
N GLY A 25 8.15 17.81 -7.20
CA GLY A 25 7.68 16.95 -6.11
C GLY A 25 8.12 17.46 -4.73
N ALA A 26 9.38 17.88 -4.60
CA ALA A 26 9.93 18.43 -3.36
C ALA A 26 9.25 19.73 -2.95
N VAL A 27 9.05 20.67 -3.88
CA VAL A 27 8.35 21.93 -3.62
C VAL A 27 6.94 21.65 -3.12
N ARG A 28 6.20 20.74 -3.77
CA ARG A 28 4.85 20.37 -3.33
C ARG A 28 4.85 19.74 -1.94
N PHE A 29 5.77 18.82 -1.66
CA PHE A 29 5.89 18.21 -0.34
C PHE A 29 6.20 19.23 0.74
N LEU A 30 7.12 20.16 0.48
CA LEU A 30 7.49 21.21 1.43
C LEU A 30 6.31 22.15 1.69
N VAL A 31 5.60 22.58 0.65
CA VAL A 31 4.38 23.40 0.78
C VAL A 31 3.32 22.65 1.59
N PHE A 32 3.10 21.36 1.32
CA PHE A 32 2.14 20.53 2.06
C PHE A 32 2.55 20.34 3.53
N SER A 33 3.83 20.06 3.79
CA SER A 33 4.35 19.78 5.13
C SER A 33 4.48 21.03 5.99
N ALA A 34 4.61 22.20 5.36
CA ALA A 34 4.67 23.50 6.05
C ALA A 34 3.29 24.05 6.41
N HIS A 35 2.18 23.38 6.03
CA HIS A 35 0.84 23.85 6.31
C HIS A 35 0.52 23.83 7.82
N SER A 36 -0.26 24.81 8.25
CA SER A 36 -0.82 24.90 9.61
C SER A 36 -2.31 25.27 9.48
N PRO A 37 -3.25 24.41 9.91
CA PRO A 37 -3.04 23.16 10.66
C PRO A 37 -2.37 22.05 9.85
N VAL A 38 -1.73 21.12 10.55
CA VAL A 38 -1.09 19.93 9.97
C VAL A 38 -2.14 19.06 9.29
N LEU A 39 -1.83 18.60 8.08
CA LEU A 39 -2.69 17.70 7.31
C LEU A 39 -2.15 16.28 7.35
N GLY A 40 -2.95 15.34 7.85
CA GLY A 40 -2.58 13.93 7.98
C GLY A 40 -3.77 13.05 8.31
N TYR A 41 -3.58 11.73 8.35
CA TYR A 41 -4.64 10.82 8.76
C TYR A 41 -4.95 10.91 10.28
N PRO A 42 -6.23 10.94 10.70
CA PRO A 42 -6.60 11.08 12.11
C PRO A 42 -6.25 9.81 12.87
N ASN A 43 -6.13 9.91 14.19
CA ASN A 43 -5.82 8.73 14.99
C ASN A 43 -7.07 7.86 15.19
N ASN A 44 -7.11 6.67 14.57
CA ASN A 44 -8.17 5.66 14.67
C ASN A 44 -7.78 4.42 15.50
N PHE A 45 -6.92 4.56 16.52
CA PHE A 45 -6.26 3.48 17.27
C PHE A 45 -5.05 2.83 16.58
N ASP A 46 -4.88 2.93 15.26
CA ASP A 46 -3.68 2.37 14.61
C ASP A 46 -2.38 3.03 15.07
N PHE A 47 -2.45 4.28 15.56
CA PHE A 47 -1.29 4.97 16.11
C PHE A 47 -0.75 4.26 17.35
N LEU A 48 -1.63 3.68 18.18
CA LEU A 48 -1.22 2.93 19.37
C LEU A 48 -0.30 1.77 19.03
N ARG A 49 -0.49 1.16 17.84
CA ARG A 49 0.30 0.01 17.40
C ARG A 49 1.75 0.39 17.10
N THR A 50 1.96 1.56 16.53
CA THR A 50 3.29 2.08 16.21
C THR A 50 3.92 2.78 17.42
N SER A 51 3.17 3.66 18.08
CA SER A 51 3.61 4.39 19.28
C SER A 51 3.90 3.47 20.45
N GLY A 52 3.07 2.46 20.70
CA GLY A 52 3.22 1.51 21.80
C GLY A 52 4.52 0.71 21.76
N CYS A 53 5.15 0.57 20.60
CA CYS A 53 6.47 -0.06 20.48
C CYS A 53 7.64 0.86 20.87
N VAL A 54 7.47 2.17 20.66
CA VAL A 54 8.58 3.13 20.66
C VAL A 54 8.51 4.07 21.86
N GLY A 55 7.31 4.39 22.36
CA GLY A 55 7.09 5.35 23.44
C GLY A 55 7.12 6.81 22.99
N ILE A 56 6.84 7.06 21.71
CA ILE A 56 6.56 8.39 21.16
C ILE A 56 5.08 8.43 20.79
N TRP A 57 4.32 9.29 21.44
CA TRP A 57 2.87 9.31 21.38
C TRP A 57 2.33 10.53 20.66
N ASN A 58 1.12 10.41 20.13
CA ASN A 58 0.36 11.58 19.73
C ASN A 58 0.05 12.44 20.96
N PHE A 59 0.34 13.73 20.89
CA PHE A 59 -0.06 14.68 21.92
C PHE A 59 -1.17 15.57 21.37
N ASP A 60 -2.29 15.55 22.06
CA ASP A 60 -3.42 16.41 21.80
C ASP A 60 -3.78 17.16 23.08
N ALA A 61 -3.58 18.47 23.06
CA ALA A 61 -3.88 19.34 24.18
C ALA A 61 -5.37 19.33 24.57
N GLN A 62 -6.27 18.91 23.66
CA GLN A 62 -7.70 18.81 23.93
C GLN A 62 -8.13 17.47 24.55
N SER A 63 -7.38 16.38 24.32
CA SER A 63 -7.71 15.08 24.90
C SER A 63 -7.07 14.86 26.28
N GLU A 64 -6.05 15.66 26.62
CA GLU A 64 -5.17 15.51 27.78
C GLU A 64 -4.54 14.10 27.92
N ALA A 65 -4.69 13.23 26.92
CA ALA A 65 -4.38 11.81 27.00
C ALA A 65 -3.62 11.34 25.74
N PHE A 66 -2.42 10.82 25.98
CA PHE A 66 -1.51 10.32 24.94
C PHE A 66 -1.99 9.04 24.23
N HIS A 67 -2.95 8.32 24.82
CA HIS A 67 -3.42 7.01 24.33
C HIS A 67 -4.86 7.02 23.80
N SER A 68 -5.45 8.20 23.65
CA SER A 68 -6.82 8.32 23.18
C SER A 68 -6.87 8.36 21.65
N PRO A 69 -7.87 7.70 21.02
CA PRO A 69 -8.15 7.94 19.61
C PRO A 69 -8.57 9.41 19.44
N ALA A 70 -8.22 9.97 18.29
CA ALA A 70 -8.67 11.30 17.87
C ALA A 70 -9.23 11.14 16.45
N PRO A 71 -10.38 10.44 16.29
CA PRO A 71 -10.91 10.09 14.98
C PRO A 71 -11.47 11.31 14.24
N ASP A 72 -11.71 12.40 14.95
CA ASP A 72 -12.31 13.65 14.51
C ASP A 72 -11.30 14.74 14.15
N ARG A 73 -10.00 14.57 14.49
CA ARG A 73 -8.98 15.61 14.30
C ARG A 73 -7.57 15.06 14.05
N VAL A 74 -6.76 15.86 13.35
CA VAL A 74 -5.36 15.54 13.07
C VAL A 74 -4.49 15.91 14.28
N VAL A 75 -3.49 15.07 14.56
CA VAL A 75 -2.53 15.32 15.62
C VAL A 75 -1.32 16.07 15.05
N ALA A 76 -1.09 17.29 15.52
CA ALA A 76 0.02 18.13 15.06
C ALA A 76 1.33 17.90 15.84
N GLN A 77 1.26 17.38 17.06
CA GLN A 77 2.39 17.23 17.97
C GLN A 77 2.60 15.77 18.39
N LEU A 78 3.85 15.40 18.58
CA LEU A 78 4.29 14.15 19.17
C LEU A 78 4.97 14.44 20.51
N HIS A 79 4.82 13.54 21.47
CA HIS A 79 5.47 13.64 22.78
C HIS A 79 6.28 12.36 23.05
N TYR A 80 7.56 12.52 23.38
CA TYR A 80 8.42 11.40 23.71
C TYR A 80 8.45 11.18 25.23
N ASN A 81 7.72 10.18 25.74
CA ASN A 81 7.73 9.84 27.18
C ASN A 81 8.40 8.49 27.50
N ASP A 82 8.85 7.76 26.47
CA ASP A 82 9.45 6.40 26.54
C ASP A 82 8.54 5.31 27.14
N GLU A 83 7.28 5.64 27.44
CA GLU A 83 6.29 4.68 27.91
C GLU A 83 5.89 3.74 26.77
N ARG A 84 6.12 2.44 26.96
CA ARG A 84 5.79 1.42 25.95
C ARG A 84 4.57 0.64 26.38
N LEU A 85 3.55 0.63 25.53
CA LEU A 85 2.37 -0.22 25.70
C LEU A 85 2.54 -1.47 24.83
N TRP A 86 3.29 -2.43 25.36
CA TRP A 86 3.61 -3.68 24.67
C TRP A 86 2.38 -4.50 24.26
N GLN A 87 1.26 -4.34 24.96
CA GLN A 87 -0.03 -4.95 24.62
C GLN A 87 -0.62 -4.45 23.29
N PHE A 88 -0.22 -3.27 22.81
CA PHE A 88 -0.69 -2.73 21.52
C PHE A 88 0.38 -2.80 20.43
N CYS A 89 1.65 -2.91 20.80
CA CYS A 89 2.79 -2.83 19.89
C CYS A 89 2.71 -3.79 18.68
N ASN A 90 2.81 -3.24 17.47
CA ASN A 90 3.12 -3.95 16.23
C ASN A 90 4.44 -3.42 15.64
N PRO A 91 5.55 -4.14 15.75
CA PRO A 91 6.76 -3.76 15.06
C PRO A 91 6.55 -3.81 13.53
N THR A 92 6.79 -2.69 12.86
CA THR A 92 6.71 -2.56 11.41
C THR A 92 7.77 -1.60 10.90
N ALA A 93 7.88 -1.41 9.58
CA ALA A 93 8.77 -0.39 9.03
C ALA A 93 8.51 1.03 9.59
N GLU A 94 7.26 1.35 9.97
CA GLU A 94 6.94 2.65 10.58
C GLU A 94 7.56 2.82 11.97
N THR A 95 7.72 1.74 12.75
CA THR A 95 8.37 1.83 14.06
C THR A 95 9.85 2.16 13.92
N LEU A 96 10.49 1.81 12.80
CA LEU A 96 11.87 2.20 12.50
C LEU A 96 11.98 3.72 12.28
N TYR A 97 11.05 4.32 11.54
CA TYR A 97 11.02 5.78 11.33
C TYR A 97 10.78 6.52 12.64
N LEU A 98 9.81 6.05 13.42
CA LEU A 98 9.50 6.65 14.71
C LEU A 98 10.68 6.51 15.68
N SER A 99 11.34 5.35 15.71
CA SER A 99 12.53 5.12 16.53
C SER A 99 13.71 6.01 16.14
N ALA A 100 13.87 6.33 14.84
CA ALA A 100 14.93 7.23 14.38
C ALA A 100 14.79 8.66 14.94
N LEU A 101 13.58 9.10 15.33
CA LEU A 101 13.39 10.39 15.99
C LEU A 101 14.06 10.46 17.36
N LYS A 102 14.27 9.33 18.04
CA LYS A 102 15.01 9.29 19.32
C LYS A 102 16.47 9.74 19.20
N LEU A 103 17.03 9.78 17.98
CA LEU A 103 18.38 10.29 17.76
C LEU A 103 18.47 11.82 17.90
N GLY A 104 17.34 12.52 17.79
CA GLY A 104 17.28 13.99 17.82
C GLY A 104 16.37 14.56 18.92
N HIS A 105 15.73 13.72 19.72
CA HIS A 105 14.78 14.12 20.78
C HIS A 105 15.05 13.32 22.06
N SER A 106 14.94 14.00 23.19
CA SER A 106 15.08 13.45 24.53
C SER A 106 13.72 13.11 25.14
N VAL A 107 13.72 12.24 26.15
CA VAL A 107 12.51 11.95 26.94
C VAL A 107 12.02 13.24 27.59
N GLY A 108 10.73 13.55 27.44
CA GLY A 108 10.08 14.79 27.85
C GLY A 108 9.80 15.75 26.69
N ASP A 109 10.45 15.57 25.53
CA ASP A 109 10.29 16.50 24.41
C ASP A 109 8.90 16.37 23.75
N THR A 110 8.33 17.52 23.40
CA THR A 110 7.17 17.64 22.51
C THR A 110 7.62 18.30 21.23
N PHE A 111 7.34 17.68 20.08
CA PHE A 111 7.81 18.16 18.79
C PHE A 111 6.78 17.93 17.67
N PRO A 112 6.84 18.72 16.58
CA PRO A 112 5.87 18.62 15.50
C PRO A 112 5.97 17.28 14.74
N ILE A 113 4.83 16.74 14.31
CA ILE A 113 4.75 15.48 13.54
C ILE A 113 5.50 15.56 12.20
N GLN A 114 5.76 16.75 11.67
CA GLN A 114 6.56 16.98 10.48
C GLN A 114 7.96 16.37 10.59
N HIS A 115 8.54 16.28 11.79
CA HIS A 115 9.83 15.61 12.00
C HIS A 115 9.79 14.16 11.52
N LEU A 116 8.69 13.43 11.80
CA LEU A 116 8.47 12.09 11.27
C LEU A 116 8.39 12.09 9.74
N ALA A 117 7.66 13.05 9.16
CA ALA A 117 7.53 13.19 7.71
C ALA A 117 8.90 13.41 7.04
N TYR A 118 9.79 14.19 7.64
CA TYR A 118 11.15 14.41 7.13
C TYR A 118 12.01 13.15 7.23
N VAL A 119 11.94 12.39 8.32
CA VAL A 119 12.64 11.10 8.43
C VAL A 119 12.19 10.13 7.34
N LYS A 120 10.86 10.00 7.16
CA LYS A 120 10.26 9.19 6.09
C LYS A 120 10.77 9.62 4.72
N LEU A 121 10.79 10.93 4.45
CA LEU A 121 11.27 11.50 3.20
C LEU A 121 12.74 11.15 2.94
N VAL A 122 13.62 11.37 3.93
CA VAL A 122 15.06 11.07 3.80
C VAL A 122 15.26 9.61 3.42
N ILE A 123 14.61 8.67 4.11
CA ILE A 123 14.77 7.24 3.84
C ILE A 123 14.27 6.86 2.45
N VAL A 124 13.11 7.38 2.04
CA VAL A 124 12.57 7.14 0.70
C VAL A 124 13.46 7.74 -0.39
N LEU A 125 14.03 8.93 -0.18
CA LEU A 125 14.97 9.55 -1.13
C LEU A 125 16.29 8.80 -1.23
N LEU A 126 16.81 8.27 -0.11
CA LEU A 126 17.99 7.41 -0.11
C LEU A 126 17.73 6.10 -0.89
N ALA A 127 16.59 5.46 -0.65
CA ALA A 127 16.18 4.26 -1.37
C ALA A 127 15.98 4.52 -2.88
N TYR A 128 15.33 5.64 -3.23
CA TYR A 128 15.17 6.10 -4.61
C TYR A 128 16.52 6.34 -5.30
N THR A 129 17.44 7.04 -4.62
CA THR A 129 18.77 7.35 -5.16
C THR A 129 19.62 6.10 -5.37
N ALA A 130 19.59 5.18 -4.40
CA ALA A 130 20.22 3.88 -4.52
C ALA A 130 19.61 3.10 -5.71
N LEU A 131 18.29 3.06 -5.85
CA LEU A 131 17.66 2.39 -6.97
C LEU A 131 18.05 3.01 -8.31
N MET A 132 18.07 4.34 -8.41
CA MET A 132 18.53 5.08 -9.58
C MET A 132 19.96 4.72 -10.00
N TRP A 133 20.85 4.53 -9.01
CA TRP A 133 22.22 4.07 -9.24
C TRP A 133 22.26 2.63 -9.76
N ALA A 134 21.44 1.73 -9.20
CA ALA A 134 21.37 0.33 -9.60
C ALA A 134 20.84 0.14 -11.04
N LEU A 135 19.99 1.06 -11.52
CA LEU A 135 19.45 1.05 -12.87
C LEU A 135 20.52 1.43 -13.91
N ARG A 136 20.70 0.59 -14.93
CA ARG A 136 21.62 0.80 -16.06
C ARG A 136 20.98 1.50 -17.27
N SER A 137 19.65 1.59 -17.30
CA SER A 137 18.91 2.19 -18.42
C SER A 137 18.35 3.57 -18.06
N MET A 138 18.68 4.58 -18.86
CA MET A 138 18.12 5.93 -18.69
C MET A 138 16.60 5.97 -18.83
N ARG A 139 16.04 5.12 -19.71
CA ARG A 139 14.59 5.00 -19.90
C ARG A 139 13.90 4.53 -18.62
N LEU A 140 14.48 3.55 -17.92
CA LEU A 140 13.96 3.08 -16.63
C LEU A 140 14.14 4.12 -15.53
N ARG A 141 15.25 4.87 -15.52
CA ARG A 141 15.47 5.96 -14.57
C ARG A 141 14.40 7.04 -14.71
N LEU A 142 14.11 7.46 -15.95
CA LEU A 142 13.05 8.43 -16.21
C LEU A 142 11.67 7.87 -15.84
N PHE A 143 11.39 6.61 -16.18
CA PHE A 143 10.13 5.96 -15.83
C PHE A 143 9.92 5.84 -14.32
N LEU A 144 10.96 5.42 -13.57
CA LEU A 144 10.96 5.39 -12.10
C LEU A 144 10.69 6.80 -11.55
N SER A 145 11.38 7.82 -12.07
CA SER A 145 11.22 9.20 -11.60
C SER A 145 9.82 9.74 -11.83
N ALA A 146 9.22 9.44 -12.98
CA ALA A 146 7.83 9.79 -13.26
C ALA A 146 6.86 9.07 -12.30
N CYS A 147 7.02 7.76 -12.10
CA CYS A 147 6.17 7.01 -11.16
C CYS A 147 6.32 7.51 -9.72
N PHE A 148 7.56 7.73 -9.29
CA PHE A 148 7.91 8.21 -7.96
C PHE A 148 7.30 9.59 -7.70
N VAL A 149 7.47 10.53 -8.62
CA VAL A 149 6.93 11.89 -8.48
C VAL A 149 5.41 11.88 -8.54
N LEU A 150 4.77 11.10 -9.42
CA LEU A 150 3.30 11.01 -9.42
C LEU A 150 2.76 10.44 -8.11
N LEU A 151 3.42 9.42 -7.55
CA LEU A 151 3.04 8.85 -6.25
C LEU A 151 3.22 9.89 -5.15
N TRP A 152 4.37 10.54 -5.09
CA TRP A 152 4.70 11.55 -4.10
C TRP A 152 3.85 12.83 -4.22
N TRP A 153 3.41 13.17 -5.43
CA TRP A 153 2.55 14.32 -5.72
C TRP A 153 1.10 14.10 -5.29
N ASP A 154 0.69 12.87 -5.07
CA ASP A 154 -0.68 12.54 -4.71
C ASP A 154 -1.02 12.90 -3.26
N MET A 155 -2.16 13.58 -3.05
CA MET A 155 -2.62 13.95 -1.70
C MET A 155 -2.80 12.76 -0.75
N SER A 156 -3.27 11.60 -1.23
CA SER A 156 -3.41 10.42 -0.36
C SER A 156 -2.06 9.96 0.19
N THR A 157 -1.01 10.02 -0.64
CA THR A 157 0.35 9.67 -0.23
C THR A 157 0.94 10.73 0.70
N LEU A 158 0.70 12.01 0.42
CA LEU A 158 1.15 13.11 1.27
C LEU A 158 0.56 13.04 2.68
N LEU A 159 -0.73 12.69 2.83
CA LEU A 159 -1.37 12.51 4.13
C LEU A 159 -0.71 11.40 4.97
N TYR A 160 -0.18 10.35 4.34
CA TYR A 160 0.54 9.28 5.04
C TYR A 160 1.91 9.69 5.60
N PHE A 161 2.57 10.70 5.02
CA PHE A 161 3.84 11.22 5.56
C PHE A 161 3.65 11.81 6.96
N GLN A 162 2.55 12.52 7.18
CA GLN A 162 2.21 13.17 8.44
C GLN A 162 1.27 12.30 9.30
N SER A 163 1.51 10.99 9.32
CA SER A 163 0.70 10.05 10.08
C SER A 163 1.52 8.89 10.63
N LEU A 164 1.01 8.22 11.65
CA LEU A 164 1.59 6.99 12.21
C LEU A 164 0.95 5.72 11.63
N TYR A 165 0.16 5.82 10.55
CA TYR A 165 -0.46 4.65 9.94
C TYR A 165 0.59 3.68 9.37
N PRO A 166 0.47 2.36 9.63
CA PRO A 166 1.39 1.32 9.17
C PRO A 166 1.19 0.95 7.70
N VAL A 167 1.17 1.95 6.81
CA VAL A 167 0.85 1.77 5.39
C VAL A 167 1.79 2.58 4.49
N PHE A 168 2.36 3.69 4.99
CA PHE A 168 3.26 4.55 4.20
C PHE A 168 4.37 3.78 3.48
N SER A 169 5.07 2.90 4.20
CA SER A 169 6.17 2.11 3.62
C SER A 169 5.72 1.23 2.45
N SER A 170 4.50 0.67 2.46
CA SER A 170 4.07 -0.21 1.38
C SER A 170 3.89 0.52 0.05
N LEU A 171 3.55 1.82 0.08
CA LEU A 171 3.39 2.66 -1.13
C LEU A 171 4.69 2.74 -1.93
N PHE A 172 5.77 3.19 -1.30
CA PHE A 172 7.04 3.45 -1.98
C PHE A 172 7.85 2.16 -2.20
N PHE A 173 7.90 1.27 -1.21
CA PHE A 173 8.70 0.05 -1.34
C PHE A 173 8.07 -0.97 -2.30
N SER A 174 6.74 -0.97 -2.50
CA SER A 174 6.13 -1.76 -3.57
C SER A 174 6.54 -1.26 -4.96
N LEU A 175 6.51 0.06 -5.18
CA LEU A 175 7.04 0.68 -6.40
C LEU A 175 8.52 0.34 -6.63
N PHE A 176 9.37 0.48 -5.60
CA PHE A 176 10.81 0.23 -5.74
C PHE A 176 11.13 -1.23 -6.03
N VAL A 177 10.48 -2.18 -5.35
CA VAL A 177 10.63 -3.61 -5.64
C VAL A 177 10.19 -3.89 -7.07
N VAL A 178 9.01 -3.45 -7.49
CA VAL A 178 8.52 -3.65 -8.86
C VAL A 178 9.47 -3.07 -9.90
N MET A 179 9.98 -1.86 -9.68
CA MET A 179 10.93 -1.24 -10.59
C MET A 179 12.24 -2.04 -10.72
N ALA A 180 12.72 -2.64 -9.63
CA ALA A 180 13.84 -3.58 -9.69
C ALA A 180 13.50 -4.88 -10.45
N LEU A 181 12.28 -5.43 -10.28
CA LEU A 181 11.80 -6.58 -11.05
C LEU A 181 11.79 -6.28 -12.55
N LEU A 182 11.24 -5.13 -12.94
CA LEU A 182 11.20 -4.65 -14.32
C LEU A 182 12.62 -4.51 -14.88
N ALA A 183 13.52 -3.90 -14.11
CA ALA A 183 14.89 -3.70 -14.52
C ALA A 183 15.66 -5.01 -14.72
N CYS A 184 15.51 -5.98 -13.82
CA CYS A 184 16.11 -7.32 -13.98
C CYS A 184 15.56 -8.04 -15.21
N ARG A 185 14.25 -7.92 -15.45
CA ARG A 185 13.58 -8.53 -16.60
C ARG A 185 14.08 -7.98 -17.93
N LEU A 186 14.33 -6.68 -17.99
CA LEU A 186 14.87 -5.98 -19.15
C LEU A 186 16.42 -5.96 -19.22
N ASP A 187 17.09 -6.76 -18.38
CA ASP A 187 18.55 -6.82 -18.22
C ASP A 187 19.23 -5.44 -18.02
N ALA A 188 18.52 -4.54 -17.34
CA ALA A 188 18.91 -3.17 -17.07
C ALA A 188 19.14 -2.90 -15.58
N PHE A 189 19.23 -3.94 -14.75
CA PHE A 189 19.60 -3.84 -13.33
C PHE A 189 21.06 -4.27 -13.11
N SER A 190 21.79 -3.60 -12.22
CA SER A 190 23.16 -4.02 -11.86
C SER A 190 23.17 -5.45 -11.30
N ARG A 191 24.19 -6.23 -11.65
CA ARG A 191 24.38 -7.61 -11.13
C ARG A 191 25.29 -7.69 -9.90
N SER A 192 25.75 -6.55 -9.39
CA SER A 192 26.67 -6.47 -8.24
C SER A 192 26.04 -7.00 -6.94
N ALA A 193 26.88 -7.43 -5.99
CA ALA A 193 26.43 -7.84 -4.66
C ALA A 193 25.70 -6.71 -3.91
N TRP A 194 26.16 -5.46 -4.07
CA TRP A 194 25.46 -4.29 -3.51
C TRP A 194 24.03 -4.15 -4.06
N ALA A 195 23.82 -4.40 -5.35
CA ALA A 195 22.47 -4.33 -5.94
C ALA A 195 21.55 -5.44 -5.42
N SER A 196 22.11 -6.61 -5.09
CA SER A 196 21.39 -7.68 -4.40
C SER A 196 21.04 -7.31 -2.96
N LEU A 197 21.97 -6.66 -2.23
CA LEU A 197 21.70 -6.13 -0.88
C LEU A 197 20.60 -5.06 -0.92
N LEU A 198 20.66 -4.12 -1.86
CA LEU A 198 19.62 -3.13 -2.06
C LEU A 198 18.26 -3.82 -2.28
N LEU A 199 18.18 -4.82 -3.17
CA LEU A 199 16.94 -5.53 -3.42
C LEU A 199 16.42 -6.27 -2.18
N ALA A 200 17.31 -6.85 -1.36
CA ALA A 200 16.93 -7.42 -0.07
C ALA A 200 16.33 -6.36 0.86
N VAL A 201 16.98 -5.21 1.01
CA VAL A 201 16.47 -4.10 1.85
C VAL A 201 15.12 -3.61 1.37
N LEU A 202 14.95 -3.39 0.06
CA LEU A 202 13.67 -2.95 -0.52
C LEU A 202 12.56 -3.98 -0.27
N THR A 203 12.86 -5.27 -0.46
CA THR A 203 11.91 -6.37 -0.25
C THR A 203 11.56 -6.54 1.22
N PHE A 204 12.55 -6.41 2.11
CA PHE A 204 12.35 -6.45 3.56
C PHE A 204 11.47 -5.29 4.02
N MET A 205 11.74 -4.06 3.59
CA MET A 205 10.93 -2.89 3.95
C MET A 205 9.49 -3.01 3.46
N LEU A 206 9.27 -3.57 2.26
CA LEU A 206 7.92 -3.91 1.80
C LEU A 206 7.28 -4.98 2.70
N GLY A 207 7.99 -6.07 2.97
CA GLY A 207 7.46 -7.19 3.75
C GLY A 207 7.22 -6.85 5.23
N PHE A 208 7.97 -5.91 5.78
CA PHE A 208 7.89 -5.46 7.16
C PHE A 208 6.97 -4.24 7.34
N SER A 209 6.40 -3.68 6.25
CA SER A 209 5.51 -2.52 6.31
C SER A 209 4.20 -2.81 7.05
N ASN A 210 3.51 -3.89 6.68
CA ASN A 210 2.29 -4.39 7.31
C ASN A 210 2.12 -5.87 6.94
N GLN A 211 1.35 -6.62 7.72
CA GLN A 211 1.08 -8.04 7.51
C GLN A 211 0.38 -8.30 6.15
N GLN A 212 -0.51 -7.40 5.71
CA GLN A 212 -1.13 -7.49 4.37
C GLN A 212 -0.07 -7.42 3.25
N TYR A 213 0.95 -6.58 3.40
CA TYR A 213 1.98 -6.37 2.38
C TYR A 213 3.20 -7.30 2.52
N PHE A 214 3.31 -8.02 3.63
CA PHE A 214 4.18 -9.19 3.75
C PHE A 214 3.87 -10.23 2.67
N TYR A 215 2.58 -10.57 2.50
CA TYR A 215 2.17 -11.51 1.45
C TYR A 215 2.41 -10.95 0.05
N LEU A 216 2.34 -9.63 -0.16
CA LEU A 216 2.72 -9.00 -1.42
C LEU A 216 4.21 -9.20 -1.71
N ALA A 217 5.07 -9.03 -0.70
CA ALA A 217 6.51 -9.30 -0.85
C ALA A 217 6.78 -10.75 -1.24
N ILE A 218 6.02 -11.72 -0.68
CA ILE A 218 6.07 -13.13 -1.09
C ILE A 218 5.67 -13.28 -2.57
N VAL A 219 4.54 -12.71 -2.98
CA VAL A 219 4.04 -12.79 -4.35
C VAL A 219 5.04 -12.18 -5.34
N LEU A 220 5.57 -11.00 -5.06
CA LEU A 220 6.57 -10.34 -5.91
C LEU A 220 7.89 -11.12 -5.97
N THR A 221 8.29 -11.76 -4.87
CA THR A 221 9.46 -12.66 -4.84
C THR A 221 9.21 -13.91 -5.69
N ALA A 222 8.03 -14.54 -5.58
CA ALA A 222 7.67 -15.70 -6.40
C ALA A 222 7.66 -15.35 -7.90
N VAL A 223 7.06 -14.21 -8.24
CA VAL A 223 7.12 -13.62 -9.58
C VAL A 223 8.57 -13.41 -10.05
N PHE A 224 9.43 -12.85 -9.19
CA PHE A 224 10.84 -12.66 -9.53
C PHE A 224 11.54 -13.99 -9.84
N LEU A 225 11.35 -15.00 -8.99
CA LEU A 225 11.95 -16.31 -9.15
C LEU A 225 11.50 -16.97 -10.46
N LEU A 226 10.20 -16.89 -10.76
CA LEU A 226 9.62 -17.44 -11.99
C LEU A 226 10.23 -16.80 -13.25
N PHE A 227 10.31 -15.47 -13.30
CA PHE A 227 10.75 -14.76 -14.51
C PHE A 227 12.26 -14.55 -14.61
N ASN A 228 12.96 -14.37 -13.48
CA ASN A 228 14.35 -13.92 -13.42
C ASN A 228 15.28 -14.85 -12.62
N GLY A 229 14.73 -15.82 -11.89
CA GLY A 229 15.45 -16.54 -10.85
C GLY A 229 16.73 -17.25 -11.30
N ARG A 230 16.69 -17.87 -12.49
CA ARG A 230 17.84 -18.60 -13.08
C ARG A 230 19.02 -17.70 -13.42
N GLN A 231 18.75 -16.49 -13.90
CA GLN A 231 19.75 -15.53 -14.38
C GLN A 231 20.29 -14.65 -13.25
N TYR A 232 19.45 -14.37 -12.25
CA TYR A 232 19.74 -13.46 -11.16
C TYR A 232 19.81 -14.20 -9.81
N ARG A 233 20.57 -15.30 -9.72
CA ARG A 233 20.60 -16.19 -8.55
C ARG A 233 20.90 -15.48 -7.22
N LEU A 234 21.86 -14.54 -7.20
CA LEU A 234 22.17 -13.78 -5.99
C LEU A 234 21.02 -12.88 -5.55
N HIS A 235 20.34 -12.22 -6.49
CA HIS A 235 19.16 -11.39 -6.21
C HIS A 235 17.99 -12.24 -5.72
N SER A 236 17.82 -13.44 -6.29
CA SER A 236 16.83 -14.42 -5.85
C SER A 236 17.05 -14.83 -4.40
N ALA A 237 18.28 -15.18 -4.05
CA ALA A 237 18.66 -15.51 -2.69
C ALA A 237 18.45 -14.32 -1.74
N ALA A 238 18.81 -13.11 -2.18
CA ALA A 238 18.63 -11.89 -1.42
C ALA A 238 17.15 -11.58 -1.13
N MET A 239 16.25 -11.70 -2.11
CA MET A 239 14.81 -11.53 -1.91
C MET A 239 14.21 -12.60 -1.00
N LEU A 240 14.59 -13.87 -1.20
CA LEU A 240 14.15 -14.97 -0.34
C LEU A 240 14.60 -14.78 1.11
N CYS A 241 15.85 -14.37 1.32
CA CYS A 241 16.37 -14.03 2.63
C CYS A 241 15.60 -12.87 3.26
N ALA A 242 15.33 -11.80 2.50
CA ALA A 242 14.55 -10.67 2.98
C ALA A 242 13.12 -11.05 3.40
N VAL A 243 12.43 -11.89 2.62
CA VAL A 243 11.10 -12.42 2.98
C VAL A 243 11.18 -13.29 4.23
N LEU A 244 12.18 -14.16 4.35
CA LEU A 244 12.39 -14.98 5.54
C LEU A 244 12.62 -14.11 6.78
N VAL A 245 13.50 -13.12 6.69
CA VAL A 245 13.79 -12.19 7.79
C VAL A 245 12.54 -11.39 8.16
N ALA A 246 11.78 -10.88 7.19
CA ALA A 246 10.51 -10.19 7.46
C ALA A 246 9.51 -11.11 8.19
N SER A 247 9.41 -12.38 7.78
CA SER A 247 8.58 -13.40 8.45
C SER A 247 9.00 -13.62 9.91
N LEU A 248 10.31 -13.75 10.14
CA LEU A 248 10.87 -13.87 11.48
C LEU A 248 10.58 -12.61 12.32
N CYS A 249 10.70 -11.41 11.74
CA CYS A 249 10.37 -10.17 12.42
C CYS A 249 8.90 -10.13 12.85
N HIS A 250 7.97 -10.48 11.97
CA HIS A 250 6.53 -10.56 12.33
C HIS A 250 6.24 -11.60 13.41
N SER A 251 7.00 -12.70 13.43
CA SER A 251 6.79 -13.81 14.37
C SER A 251 7.41 -13.56 15.75
N TYR A 252 8.62 -12.96 15.79
CA TYR A 252 9.45 -12.89 17.01
C TYR A 252 9.55 -11.49 17.62
N LEU A 253 9.34 -10.42 16.85
CA LEU A 253 9.38 -9.07 17.42
C LEU A 253 8.04 -8.67 18.06
N ARG A 254 6.94 -9.33 17.69
CA ARG A 254 5.62 -9.05 18.27
C ARG A 254 5.60 -9.51 19.74
N PRO A 255 5.37 -8.60 20.71
CA PRO A 255 5.37 -8.96 22.13
C PRO A 255 4.25 -9.95 22.46
N ALA A 256 4.50 -10.88 23.38
CA ALA A 256 3.50 -11.84 23.83
C ALA A 256 2.24 -11.17 24.42
N GLN A 257 2.42 -10.02 25.08
CA GLN A 257 1.31 -9.24 25.66
C GLN A 257 0.31 -8.73 24.61
N SER A 258 0.72 -8.63 23.34
CA SER A 258 -0.13 -8.12 22.27
C SER A 258 -1.04 -9.18 21.64
N GLN A 259 -0.87 -10.47 21.99
CA GLN A 259 -1.58 -11.57 21.33
C GLN A 259 -3.10 -11.44 21.43
N GLU A 260 -3.63 -11.07 22.60
CA GLU A 260 -5.06 -10.91 22.80
C GLU A 260 -5.64 -9.76 21.97
N PHE A 261 -4.95 -8.62 21.94
CA PHE A 261 -5.33 -7.46 21.14
C PHE A 261 -5.39 -7.82 19.64
N TYR A 262 -4.37 -8.51 19.12
CA TYR A 262 -4.36 -8.94 17.71
C TYR A 262 -5.37 -10.05 17.40
N ALA A 263 -5.68 -10.93 18.35
CA ALA A 263 -6.78 -11.89 18.21
C ALA A 263 -8.13 -11.17 18.09
N GLY A 264 -8.32 -10.07 18.82
CA GLY A 264 -9.46 -9.17 18.67
C GLY A 264 -9.56 -8.56 17.28
N ILE A 265 -8.47 -7.99 16.76
CA ILE A 265 -8.42 -7.43 15.40
C ILE A 265 -8.72 -8.51 14.34
N ASP A 266 -8.10 -9.68 14.44
CA ASP A 266 -8.35 -10.75 13.47
C ASP A 266 -9.82 -11.19 13.48
N ARG A 267 -10.44 -11.23 14.66
CA ARG A 267 -11.87 -11.52 14.81
C ARG A 267 -12.75 -10.46 14.15
N VAL A 268 -12.45 -9.18 14.34
CA VAL A 268 -13.13 -8.05 13.68
C VAL A 268 -13.03 -8.20 12.16
N ASN A 269 -11.81 -8.36 11.64
CA ASN A 269 -11.56 -8.46 10.20
C ASN A 269 -12.24 -9.69 9.57
N ARG A 270 -12.28 -10.84 10.27
CA ARG A 270 -13.02 -12.03 9.81
C ARG A 270 -14.53 -11.80 9.80
N THR A 271 -15.06 -11.12 10.82
CA THR A 271 -16.49 -10.78 10.90
C THR A 271 -16.87 -9.90 9.72
N ASP A 272 -16.09 -8.85 9.44
CA ASP A 272 -16.33 -7.97 8.29
C ASP A 272 -16.16 -8.69 6.95
N THR A 273 -15.13 -9.53 6.81
CA THR A 273 -14.92 -10.31 5.58
C THR A 273 -16.09 -11.28 5.32
N ILE A 274 -16.50 -12.04 6.34
CA ILE A 274 -17.46 -13.12 6.19
C ILE A 274 -18.88 -12.59 6.14
N PHE A 275 -19.32 -11.80 7.12
CA PHE A 275 -20.71 -11.39 7.25
C PHE A 275 -21.05 -10.18 6.37
N TYR A 276 -20.24 -9.12 6.45
CA TYR A 276 -20.47 -7.90 5.69
C TYR A 276 -19.99 -8.02 4.24
N GLY A 277 -18.88 -8.72 4.00
CA GLY A 277 -18.38 -9.01 2.66
C GLY A 277 -19.14 -10.17 2.01
N VAL A 278 -18.82 -11.39 2.39
CA VAL A 278 -19.18 -12.57 1.60
C VAL A 278 -20.66 -12.95 1.70
N LEU A 279 -21.22 -13.09 2.90
CA LEU A 279 -22.60 -13.54 3.09
C LEU A 279 -23.61 -12.50 2.59
N MET A 280 -23.35 -11.21 2.80
CA MET A 280 -24.18 -10.11 2.30
C MET A 280 -24.39 -10.17 0.78
N HIS A 281 -23.37 -10.61 0.03
CA HIS A 281 -23.40 -10.65 -1.43
C HIS A 281 -23.78 -12.03 -1.99
N SER A 282 -24.02 -13.02 -1.13
CA SER A 282 -24.45 -14.36 -1.53
C SER A 282 -25.91 -14.38 -1.95
N ARG A 283 -26.25 -15.16 -2.99
CA ARG A 283 -27.66 -15.46 -3.33
C ARG A 283 -28.30 -16.43 -2.34
N ASN A 284 -27.50 -17.29 -1.73
CA ASN A 284 -27.92 -18.26 -0.71
C ASN A 284 -26.97 -18.16 0.50
N PRO A 285 -27.22 -17.21 1.42
CA PRO A 285 -26.34 -16.97 2.56
C PRO A 285 -26.19 -18.17 3.49
N GLU A 286 -27.21 -19.02 3.64
CA GLU A 286 -27.14 -20.24 4.46
C GLU A 286 -26.16 -21.27 3.90
N GLU A 287 -26.26 -21.58 2.61
CA GLU A 287 -25.35 -22.50 1.94
C GLU A 287 -23.90 -21.96 1.91
N ALA A 288 -23.75 -20.65 1.75
CA ALA A 288 -22.45 -19.98 1.84
C ALA A 288 -21.87 -20.08 3.26
N ALA A 289 -22.68 -19.87 4.29
CA ALA A 289 -22.29 -20.03 5.69
C ALA A 289 -21.81 -21.46 5.98
N VAL A 290 -22.58 -22.47 5.56
CA VAL A 290 -22.19 -23.89 5.70
C VAL A 290 -20.89 -24.19 4.95
N SER A 291 -20.71 -23.64 3.75
CA SER A 291 -19.48 -23.82 2.96
C SER A 291 -18.24 -23.20 3.61
N LEU A 292 -18.43 -22.16 4.42
CA LEU A 292 -17.39 -21.55 5.27
C LEU A 292 -17.22 -22.28 6.62
N GLY A 293 -18.05 -23.28 6.88
CA GLY A 293 -18.08 -24.05 8.13
C GLY A 293 -18.65 -23.25 9.30
N LEU A 294 -19.56 -22.31 9.02
CA LEU A 294 -20.48 -21.75 10.00
C LEU A 294 -21.72 -22.61 10.12
N ARG A 295 -22.46 -22.42 11.21
CA ARG A 295 -23.83 -22.94 11.30
C ARG A 295 -24.77 -22.17 10.35
N PRO A 296 -25.81 -22.81 9.79
CA PRO A 296 -26.74 -22.15 8.87
C PRO A 296 -27.38 -20.88 9.46
N GLU A 297 -27.68 -20.86 10.77
CA GLU A 297 -28.31 -19.74 11.44
C GLU A 297 -27.43 -18.48 11.42
N CYS A 298 -26.12 -18.63 11.24
CA CYS A 298 -25.21 -17.49 11.09
C CYS A 298 -25.44 -16.68 9.82
N ALA A 299 -26.20 -17.19 8.85
CA ALA A 299 -26.67 -16.43 7.71
C ALA A 299 -27.47 -15.19 8.10
N GLN A 300 -28.16 -15.20 9.25
CA GLN A 300 -28.90 -14.04 9.76
C GLN A 300 -27.99 -12.84 10.09
N MET A 301 -26.68 -13.07 10.18
CA MET A 301 -25.68 -12.02 10.43
C MET A 301 -25.19 -11.35 9.13
N ALA A 302 -25.66 -11.79 7.96
CA ALA A 302 -25.29 -11.19 6.69
C ALA A 302 -25.55 -9.67 6.69
N GLY A 303 -24.55 -8.89 6.28
CA GLY A 303 -24.61 -7.42 6.28
C GLY A 303 -24.35 -6.76 7.64
N ILE A 304 -24.01 -7.52 8.69
CA ILE A 304 -23.59 -6.97 9.98
C ILE A 304 -22.07 -6.85 10.02
N GLY A 305 -21.56 -5.62 10.10
CA GLY A 305 -20.14 -5.31 10.28
C GLY A 305 -19.67 -5.38 11.74
N ALA A 306 -18.37 -5.47 11.94
CA ALA A 306 -17.70 -5.66 13.23
C ALA A 306 -17.93 -4.49 14.21
N HIS A 307 -18.09 -3.26 13.72
CA HIS A 307 -18.41 -2.11 14.58
C HIS A 307 -19.76 -2.24 15.29
N ALA A 308 -20.71 -3.01 14.74
CA ALA A 308 -21.97 -3.29 15.41
C ALA A 308 -21.80 -4.18 16.66
N PHE A 309 -20.68 -4.89 16.78
CA PHE A 309 -20.35 -5.75 17.92
C PHE A 309 -19.53 -5.04 19.01
N ASN A 310 -18.78 -3.99 18.65
CA ASN A 310 -17.97 -3.22 19.61
C ASN A 310 -18.80 -2.29 20.53
N HIS A 311 -20.05 -1.96 20.17
CA HIS A 311 -20.94 -1.14 21.00
C HIS A 311 -21.82 -1.94 21.98
N GLY A 312 -21.37 -3.14 22.41
CA GLY A 312 -22.06 -3.93 23.43
C GLY A 312 -23.43 -4.48 23.04
N LEU A 313 -23.80 -4.44 21.75
CA LEU A 313 -25.19 -4.62 21.34
C LEU A 313 -25.59 -6.01 20.83
N LYS A 314 -24.67 -6.98 20.65
CA LYS A 314 -25.07 -8.38 20.41
C LYS A 314 -24.08 -9.35 21.04
N GLN A 315 -24.59 -10.27 21.85
CA GLN A 315 -23.89 -11.48 22.29
C GLN A 315 -23.24 -12.19 21.07
N ASN A 316 -22.23 -13.02 21.31
CA ASN A 316 -21.57 -13.86 20.29
C ASN A 316 -22.59 -14.79 19.59
N ILE A 317 -23.39 -14.30 18.66
CA ILE A 317 -24.41 -15.09 17.95
C ILE A 317 -23.74 -16.18 17.10
N CYS A 318 -22.52 -15.91 16.61
CA CYS A 318 -21.70 -16.82 15.82
C CYS A 318 -20.23 -16.79 16.25
N PRO A 319 -19.87 -17.41 17.40
CA PRO A 319 -18.50 -17.40 17.91
C PRO A 319 -17.51 -18.12 16.97
N GLU A 320 -17.98 -19.04 16.14
CA GLU A 320 -17.17 -19.85 15.22
C GLU A 320 -16.39 -18.99 14.22
N VAL A 321 -16.89 -17.79 13.91
CA VAL A 321 -16.24 -16.83 13.00
C VAL A 321 -14.79 -16.54 13.39
N ALA A 322 -14.48 -16.52 14.69
CA ALA A 322 -13.13 -16.30 15.21
C ALA A 322 -12.16 -17.45 14.90
N SER A 323 -12.67 -18.63 14.55
CA SER A 323 -11.87 -19.85 14.27
C SER A 323 -11.83 -20.24 12.79
N ILE A 324 -12.62 -19.58 11.93
CA ILE A 324 -12.70 -19.95 10.51
C ILE A 324 -11.43 -19.61 9.75
N SER A 325 -10.87 -20.63 9.10
CA SER A 325 -9.78 -20.43 8.15
C SER A 325 -10.26 -19.68 6.90
N ARG A 326 -9.54 -18.60 6.55
CA ARG A 326 -9.75 -17.85 5.30
C ARG A 326 -9.57 -18.73 4.05
N LEU A 327 -8.87 -19.86 4.14
CA LEU A 327 -8.74 -20.81 3.02
C LEU A 327 -10.09 -21.38 2.56
N LYS A 328 -11.10 -21.41 3.44
CA LYS A 328 -12.45 -21.85 3.05
C LYS A 328 -13.12 -20.91 2.05
N LEU A 329 -12.65 -19.67 1.92
CA LEU A 329 -13.07 -18.75 0.85
C LEU A 329 -12.73 -19.30 -0.54
N LEU A 330 -11.66 -20.10 -0.68
CA LEU A 330 -11.31 -20.74 -1.96
C LEU A 330 -12.35 -21.80 -2.35
N ASN A 331 -12.81 -22.59 -1.38
CA ASN A 331 -13.88 -23.55 -1.60
C ASN A 331 -15.19 -22.84 -1.97
N LEU A 332 -15.51 -21.73 -1.29
CA LEU A 332 -16.67 -20.92 -1.65
C LEU A 332 -16.51 -20.30 -3.05
N ALA A 333 -15.31 -19.87 -3.44
CA ALA A 333 -15.05 -19.36 -4.78
C ALA A 333 -15.31 -20.41 -5.87
N ALA A 334 -15.00 -21.68 -5.60
CA ALA A 334 -15.29 -22.77 -6.52
C ALA A 334 -16.80 -23.09 -6.61
N LYS A 335 -17.52 -23.09 -5.48
CA LYS A 335 -18.95 -23.42 -5.43
C LYS A 335 -19.88 -22.28 -5.84
N GLN A 336 -19.52 -21.06 -5.44
CA GLN A 336 -20.32 -19.85 -5.62
C GLN A 336 -19.45 -18.69 -6.17
N PRO A 337 -18.89 -18.82 -7.39
CA PRO A 337 -18.01 -17.80 -7.97
C PRO A 337 -18.68 -16.43 -8.11
N ALA A 338 -20.01 -16.41 -8.34
CA ALA A 338 -20.79 -15.18 -8.41
C ALA A 338 -20.77 -14.40 -7.08
N THR A 339 -20.75 -15.07 -5.94
CA THR A 339 -20.68 -14.44 -4.62
C THR A 339 -19.35 -13.71 -4.45
N ILE A 340 -18.24 -14.36 -4.81
CA ILE A 340 -16.90 -13.76 -4.76
C ILE A 340 -16.77 -12.59 -5.75
N ALA A 341 -17.26 -12.74 -6.97
CA ALA A 341 -17.24 -11.68 -7.97
C ALA A 341 -18.05 -10.45 -7.53
N LYS A 342 -19.23 -10.64 -6.94
CA LYS A 342 -20.04 -9.56 -6.38
C LYS A 342 -19.35 -8.88 -5.19
N THR A 343 -18.74 -9.66 -4.30
CA THR A 343 -17.99 -9.14 -3.14
C THR A 343 -16.82 -8.29 -3.60
N LEU A 344 -16.05 -8.76 -4.59
CA LEU A 344 -14.96 -7.99 -5.19
C LEU A 344 -15.43 -6.73 -5.90
N LEU A 345 -16.55 -6.81 -6.65
CA LEU A 345 -17.14 -5.64 -7.29
C LEU A 345 -17.58 -4.59 -6.25
N ALA A 346 -18.22 -5.03 -5.17
CA ALA A 346 -18.57 -4.16 -4.06
C ALA A 346 -17.32 -3.53 -3.43
N GLY A 347 -16.23 -4.29 -3.26
CA GLY A 347 -14.96 -3.77 -2.74
C GLY A 347 -14.30 -2.75 -3.67
N VAL A 348 -14.35 -2.98 -4.99
CA VAL A 348 -13.92 -2.00 -6.00
C VAL A 348 -14.76 -0.73 -5.86
N GLU A 349 -16.07 -0.84 -5.72
CA GLU A 349 -16.95 0.33 -5.54
C GLU A 349 -16.68 1.07 -4.23
N ALA A 350 -16.48 0.34 -3.14
CA ALA A 350 -16.18 0.89 -1.81
C ALA A 350 -14.81 1.60 -1.77
N TYR A 351 -13.85 1.16 -2.59
CA TYR A 351 -12.56 1.85 -2.73
C TYR A 351 -12.70 3.29 -3.26
N LYS A 352 -13.85 3.66 -3.84
CA LYS A 352 -14.15 5.05 -4.20
C LYS A 352 -14.95 5.69 -3.06
N PRO A 353 -14.37 6.64 -2.29
CA PRO A 353 -13.22 7.49 -2.65
C PRO A 353 -11.84 6.89 -2.33
N VAL A 354 -10.91 7.00 -3.29
CA VAL A 354 -9.47 6.66 -3.15
C VAL A 354 -8.81 7.40 -1.99
N TYR A 355 -9.44 8.49 -1.54
CA TYR A 355 -9.19 9.11 -0.26
C TYR A 355 -9.97 8.35 0.79
N GLY A 356 -9.30 7.47 1.52
CA GLY A 356 -9.78 7.12 2.85
C GLY A 356 -10.22 8.40 3.58
N PHE A 357 -11.52 8.47 3.84
CA PHE A 357 -12.07 9.14 5.01
C PHE A 357 -12.21 10.68 5.07
N PHE A 358 -11.42 11.51 4.37
CA PHE A 358 -11.36 12.92 4.77
C PHE A 358 -12.50 13.86 4.34
N PRO A 359 -12.80 14.06 3.04
CA PRO A 359 -13.69 15.17 2.68
C PRO A 359 -15.17 14.92 2.99
N GLN A 360 -15.59 13.65 3.05
CA GLN A 360 -17.00 13.27 3.06
C GLN A 360 -17.57 13.05 4.48
N LEU A 361 -16.75 12.72 5.48
CA LEU A 361 -17.18 12.55 6.87
C LEU A 361 -16.84 13.77 7.76
N TYR A 362 -15.89 14.61 7.36
CA TYR A 362 -15.41 15.74 8.18
C TYR A 362 -15.40 17.06 7.40
N PRO A 363 -16.59 17.59 7.05
CA PRO A 363 -16.72 18.84 6.27
C PRO A 363 -16.04 20.04 6.93
N PHE A 364 -15.86 20.02 8.26
CA PHE A 364 -15.22 21.11 8.99
C PHE A 364 -13.73 21.29 8.63
N HIS A 365 -12.96 20.22 8.41
CA HIS A 365 -11.52 20.30 8.09
C HIS A 365 -11.19 20.10 6.60
N ALA A 366 -12.12 19.55 5.81
CA ALA A 366 -12.00 19.56 4.35
C ALA A 366 -11.90 20.99 3.78
N SER A 367 -12.41 21.99 4.51
CA SER A 367 -12.30 23.42 4.21
C SER A 367 -10.89 24.01 4.38
N GLU A 368 -10.00 23.33 5.11
CA GLU A 368 -8.65 23.80 5.43
C GLU A 368 -7.59 23.36 4.40
N LEU A 369 -7.94 22.42 3.53
CA LEU A 369 -7.14 22.02 2.38
C LEU A 369 -7.52 22.87 1.16
N SER A 370 -6.52 23.49 0.53
CA SER A 370 -6.79 24.27 -0.69
C SER A 370 -7.42 23.37 -1.77
N PRO A 371 -8.56 23.74 -2.37
CA PRO A 371 -9.20 22.95 -3.43
C PRO A 371 -8.25 22.62 -4.60
N GLY A 372 -7.28 23.49 -4.88
CA GLY A 372 -6.26 23.28 -5.90
C GLY A 372 -5.27 22.14 -5.59
N MET A 373 -5.01 21.86 -4.31
CA MET A 373 -4.14 20.76 -3.88
C MET A 373 -4.79 19.40 -4.15
N TYR A 374 -6.10 19.27 -3.91
CA TYR A 374 -6.86 18.08 -4.28
C TYR A 374 -6.98 17.93 -5.80
N ALA A 375 -7.39 18.99 -6.50
CA ALA A 375 -7.61 18.96 -7.94
C ALA A 375 -6.35 18.59 -8.76
N SER A 376 -5.16 18.84 -8.20
CA SER A 376 -3.87 18.53 -8.86
C SER A 376 -3.33 17.13 -8.55
N SER A 377 -4.04 16.29 -7.79
CA SER A 377 -3.59 14.95 -7.39
C SER A 377 -3.96 13.88 -8.41
N PRO A 378 -3.10 12.90 -8.75
CA PRO A 378 -3.45 11.82 -9.68
C PRO A 378 -4.73 11.04 -9.30
N SER A 379 -4.94 10.78 -8.02
CA SER A 379 -6.14 10.13 -7.46
C SER A 379 -7.42 10.93 -7.70
N SER A 380 -7.34 12.25 -7.94
CA SER A 380 -8.52 13.08 -8.16
C SER A 380 -9.30 12.65 -9.39
N LEU A 381 -8.60 12.16 -10.43
CA LEU A 381 -9.19 11.58 -11.63
C LEU A 381 -10.08 10.38 -11.32
N ILE A 382 -9.67 9.57 -10.34
CA ILE A 382 -10.42 8.38 -9.91
C ILE A 382 -11.63 8.80 -9.07
N VAL A 383 -11.43 9.76 -8.17
CA VAL A 383 -12.49 10.23 -7.25
C VAL A 383 -13.59 11.01 -7.97
N SER A 384 -13.24 11.84 -8.95
CA SER A 384 -14.22 12.62 -9.72
C SER A 384 -14.95 11.81 -10.79
N ALA A 385 -14.43 10.64 -11.20
CA ALA A 385 -15.04 9.83 -12.26
C ALA A 385 -16.44 9.32 -11.85
N PRO A 386 -17.50 9.51 -12.66
CA PRO A 386 -18.80 8.89 -12.41
C PRO A 386 -18.67 7.37 -12.23
N ARG A 387 -19.54 6.75 -11.41
CA ARG A 387 -19.46 5.30 -11.08
C ARG A 387 -19.26 4.42 -12.33
N ALA A 388 -20.04 4.66 -13.39
CA ALA A 388 -19.92 3.89 -14.63
C ALA A 388 -18.54 4.04 -15.29
N LEU A 389 -17.97 5.24 -15.31
CA LEU A 389 -16.64 5.49 -15.87
C LEU A 389 -15.55 4.83 -15.01
N TYR A 390 -15.67 4.92 -13.69
CA TYR A 390 -14.74 4.27 -12.76
C TYR A 390 -14.72 2.74 -12.95
N LEU A 391 -15.90 2.11 -13.00
CA LEU A 391 -16.00 0.68 -13.24
C LEU A 391 -15.49 0.26 -14.62
N ALA A 392 -15.79 1.06 -15.66
CA ALA A 392 -15.25 0.83 -17.00
C ALA A 392 -13.72 0.92 -17.02
N MET A 393 -13.15 1.90 -16.31
CA MET A 393 -11.70 2.06 -16.17
C MET A 393 -11.08 0.84 -15.48
N VAL A 394 -11.67 0.36 -14.37
CA VAL A 394 -11.18 -0.85 -13.67
C VAL A 394 -11.28 -2.09 -14.56
N ALA A 395 -12.36 -2.24 -15.34
CA ALA A 395 -12.51 -3.33 -16.30
C ALA A 395 -11.43 -3.26 -17.41
N VAL A 396 -11.16 -2.07 -17.96
CA VAL A 396 -10.09 -1.85 -18.93
C VAL A 396 -8.73 -2.18 -18.33
N MET A 397 -8.46 -1.76 -17.09
CA MET A 397 -7.23 -2.11 -16.38
C MET A 397 -7.06 -3.63 -16.24
N ALA A 398 -8.13 -4.37 -15.89
CA ALA A 398 -8.10 -5.82 -15.79
C ALA A 398 -7.76 -6.47 -17.14
N MET A 399 -8.41 -6.04 -18.22
CA MET A 399 -8.16 -6.55 -19.57
C MET A 399 -6.74 -6.25 -20.04
N LEU A 400 -6.26 -5.02 -19.84
CA LEU A 400 -4.90 -4.61 -20.20
C LEU A 400 -3.86 -5.41 -19.41
N ALA A 401 -4.05 -5.58 -18.10
CA ALA A 401 -3.16 -6.36 -17.26
C ALA A 401 -3.10 -7.83 -17.69
N ALA A 402 -4.24 -8.45 -18.00
CA ALA A 402 -4.30 -9.83 -18.50
C ALA A 402 -3.60 -9.97 -19.86
N ALA A 403 -3.89 -9.09 -20.82
CA ALA A 403 -3.27 -9.12 -22.14
C ALA A 403 -1.74 -8.88 -22.05
N ALA A 404 -1.31 -7.93 -21.23
CA ALA A 404 0.09 -7.63 -21.00
C ALA A 404 0.83 -8.76 -20.26
N PHE A 405 0.14 -9.48 -19.36
CA PHE A 405 0.69 -10.68 -18.72
C PHE A 405 0.95 -11.78 -19.75
N VAL A 406 -0.04 -12.09 -20.60
CA VAL A 406 0.13 -13.07 -21.69
C VAL A 406 1.29 -12.66 -22.61
N TYR A 407 1.40 -11.38 -22.95
CA TYR A 407 2.54 -10.86 -23.72
C TYR A 407 3.87 -11.02 -22.98
N ALA A 408 3.91 -10.82 -21.67
CA ALA A 408 5.13 -10.95 -20.86
C ALA A 408 5.65 -12.40 -20.72
N LEU A 409 4.80 -13.39 -21.01
CA LEU A 409 5.19 -14.80 -21.14
C LEU A 409 6.00 -15.08 -22.40
N LEU A 410 5.98 -14.19 -23.40
CA LEU A 410 6.77 -14.34 -24.62
C LEU A 410 8.29 -14.31 -24.32
N PRO A 411 9.12 -14.91 -25.20
CA PRO A 411 10.57 -14.97 -25.02
C PRO A 411 11.22 -13.58 -24.83
N ARG A 412 12.32 -13.53 -24.06
CA ARG A 412 13.03 -12.30 -23.65
C ARG A 412 13.32 -11.29 -24.76
N GLY A 413 13.59 -11.76 -25.98
CA GLY A 413 13.90 -10.89 -27.11
C GLY A 413 12.75 -10.00 -27.60
N ARG A 414 11.50 -10.27 -27.19
CA ARG A 414 10.31 -9.49 -27.58
C ARG A 414 9.73 -8.64 -26.43
N GLN A 415 10.46 -8.50 -25.33
CA GLN A 415 9.92 -7.90 -24.13
C GLN A 415 10.02 -6.38 -24.14
N SER A 416 8.92 -5.74 -23.73
CA SER A 416 8.82 -4.30 -23.62
C SER A 416 8.66 -3.87 -22.17
N LEU A 417 9.15 -2.67 -21.86
CA LEU A 417 8.93 -2.01 -20.57
C LEU A 417 7.44 -1.86 -20.28
N TRP A 418 6.67 -1.39 -21.27
CA TRP A 418 5.26 -1.09 -21.11
C TRP A 418 4.45 -2.33 -20.72
N ALA A 419 4.70 -3.49 -21.34
CA ALA A 419 3.93 -4.70 -21.03
C ALA A 419 4.16 -5.12 -19.57
N HIS A 420 5.41 -5.10 -19.12
CA HIS A 420 5.73 -5.47 -17.75
C HIS A 420 5.20 -4.47 -16.72
N ALA A 421 5.24 -3.16 -17.03
CA ALA A 421 4.65 -2.13 -16.18
C ALA A 421 3.13 -2.29 -16.07
N ILE A 422 2.43 -2.58 -17.18
CA ILE A 422 0.97 -2.78 -17.20
C ILE A 422 0.54 -3.97 -16.36
N TRP A 423 1.13 -5.15 -16.58
CA TRP A 423 0.66 -6.33 -15.88
C TRP A 423 1.04 -6.34 -14.39
N ILE A 424 2.25 -5.88 -14.03
CA ILE A 424 2.63 -5.78 -12.61
C ILE A 424 1.84 -4.67 -11.92
N GLY A 425 1.59 -3.54 -12.60
CA GLY A 425 0.72 -2.49 -12.09
C GLY A 425 -0.69 -3.01 -11.82
N GLY A 426 -1.25 -3.79 -12.75
CA GLY A 426 -2.53 -4.49 -12.56
C GLY A 426 -2.49 -5.47 -11.38
N LEU A 427 -1.43 -6.28 -11.26
CA LEU A 427 -1.24 -7.17 -10.12
C LEU A 427 -1.29 -6.40 -8.80
N LEU A 428 -0.59 -5.27 -8.67
CA LEU A 428 -0.64 -4.43 -7.48
C LEU A 428 -2.06 -3.92 -7.18
N CYS A 429 -2.77 -3.39 -8.18
CA CYS A 429 -4.14 -2.92 -8.02
C CYS A 429 -5.08 -4.00 -7.50
N PHE A 430 -5.14 -5.14 -8.19
CA PHE A 430 -6.07 -6.21 -7.85
C PHE A 430 -5.66 -6.95 -6.58
N TYR A 431 -4.36 -7.08 -6.32
CA TYR A 431 -3.87 -7.56 -5.04
C TYR A 431 -4.36 -6.67 -3.90
N SER A 432 -4.23 -5.35 -4.04
CA SER A 432 -4.59 -4.41 -2.98
C SER A 432 -6.08 -4.51 -2.63
N ILE A 433 -6.96 -4.50 -3.62
CA ILE A 433 -8.41 -4.67 -3.41
C ILE A 433 -8.71 -6.05 -2.81
N PHE A 434 -8.17 -7.12 -3.40
CA PHE A 434 -8.43 -8.48 -2.94
C PHE A 434 -8.00 -8.69 -1.48
N SER A 435 -6.78 -8.26 -1.14
CA SER A 435 -6.23 -8.43 0.20
C SER A 435 -6.94 -7.56 1.24
N SER A 436 -7.42 -6.37 0.89
CA SER A 436 -8.25 -5.58 1.79
C SER A 436 -9.61 -6.23 2.02
N VAL A 437 -10.33 -6.59 0.95
CA VAL A 437 -11.68 -7.19 1.03
C VAL A 437 -11.71 -8.50 1.79
N PHE A 438 -10.73 -9.40 1.55
CA PHE A 438 -10.70 -10.74 2.13
C PHE A 438 -9.72 -10.91 3.30
N GLY A 439 -8.87 -9.92 3.55
CA GLY A 439 -7.94 -9.90 4.68
C GLY A 439 -8.50 -9.10 5.85
N ASP A 440 -8.81 -7.83 5.58
CA ASP A 440 -9.21 -6.82 6.58
C ASP A 440 -10.72 -6.59 6.64
N GLY A 441 -11.43 -6.88 5.56
CA GLY A 441 -12.86 -6.72 5.43
C GLY A 441 -13.26 -5.55 4.54
N MET A 442 -14.56 -5.41 4.35
CA MET A 442 -15.16 -4.45 3.41
C MET A 442 -15.30 -3.02 3.97
N VAL A 443 -15.18 -2.83 5.28
CA VAL A 443 -15.55 -1.59 5.98
C VAL A 443 -14.47 -0.49 5.89
N GLU A 444 -13.25 -0.82 5.45
CA GLU A 444 -12.14 0.15 5.32
C GLU A 444 -11.26 -0.13 4.10
N VAL A 445 -11.84 -0.62 3.00
CA VAL A 445 -11.09 -0.98 1.78
C VAL A 445 -10.30 0.22 1.26
N GLU A 446 -10.84 1.43 1.37
CA GLU A 446 -10.21 2.68 0.98
C GLU A 446 -8.92 3.00 1.77
N ARG A 447 -8.77 2.50 2.99
CA ARG A 447 -7.57 2.68 3.83
C ARG A 447 -6.54 1.59 3.55
N HIS A 448 -6.99 0.35 3.51
CA HIS A 448 -6.09 -0.81 3.44
C HIS A 448 -5.63 -1.10 2.01
N ALA A 449 -6.34 -0.63 0.97
CA ALA A 449 -5.94 -0.84 -0.43
C ALA A 449 -4.95 0.23 -0.95
N ALA A 450 -4.01 0.66 -0.11
CA ALA A 450 -3.08 1.75 -0.42
C ALA A 450 -2.16 1.48 -1.62
N VAL A 451 -1.69 0.24 -1.83
CA VAL A 451 -0.81 -0.12 -2.96
C VAL A 451 -1.54 -0.11 -4.32
N PHE A 452 -2.85 0.11 -4.33
CA PHE A 452 -3.58 0.36 -5.57
C PHE A 452 -3.03 1.57 -6.34
N LEU A 453 -2.71 2.69 -5.66
CA LEU A 453 -2.23 3.90 -6.33
C LEU A 453 -0.89 3.70 -7.08
N PRO A 454 0.18 3.16 -6.47
CA PRO A 454 1.41 2.86 -7.22
C PRO A 454 1.16 1.85 -8.36
N GLY A 455 0.26 0.88 -8.18
CA GLY A 455 -0.16 -0.02 -9.25
C GLY A 455 -0.84 0.70 -10.42
N PHE A 456 -1.75 1.63 -10.11
CA PHE A 456 -2.48 2.44 -11.07
C PHE A 456 -1.53 3.33 -11.88
N ILE A 457 -0.60 4.01 -11.20
CA ILE A 457 0.42 4.85 -11.83
C ILE A 457 1.30 4.02 -12.78
N LEU A 458 1.80 2.86 -12.31
CA LEU A 458 2.62 1.96 -13.12
C LEU A 458 1.90 1.50 -14.38
N LEU A 459 0.63 1.11 -14.24
CA LEU A 459 -0.18 0.61 -15.34
C LEU A 459 -0.40 1.68 -16.41
N TRP A 460 -0.88 2.86 -16.01
CA TRP A 460 -1.24 3.92 -16.96
C TRP A 460 0.00 4.59 -17.56
N LEU A 461 1.06 4.83 -16.79
CA LEU A 461 2.33 5.27 -17.37
C LEU A 461 2.91 4.23 -18.31
N GLY A 462 2.81 2.94 -17.97
CA GLY A 462 3.17 1.84 -18.86
C GLY A 462 2.42 1.92 -20.18
N ALA A 463 1.09 2.07 -20.15
CA ALA A 463 0.26 2.20 -21.33
C ALA A 463 0.62 3.42 -22.20
N ILE A 464 0.85 4.59 -21.59
CA ILE A 464 1.29 5.80 -22.30
C ILE A 464 2.63 5.55 -23.00
N VAL A 465 3.59 4.97 -22.29
CA VAL A 465 4.91 4.64 -22.83
C VAL A 465 4.80 3.65 -24.00
N GLY A 466 3.90 2.66 -23.91
CA GLY A 466 3.63 1.72 -24.98
C GLY A 466 3.02 2.38 -26.22
N LEU A 467 2.06 3.28 -26.03
CA LEU A 467 1.44 4.04 -27.11
C LEU A 467 2.46 4.91 -27.85
N VAL A 468 3.29 5.65 -27.11
CA VAL A 468 4.33 6.50 -27.73
C VAL A 468 5.36 5.67 -28.49
N ASP A 469 5.74 4.50 -27.97
CA ASP A 469 6.63 3.57 -28.69
C ASP A 469 6.00 3.09 -30.00
N HIS A 470 4.70 2.72 -30.00
CA HIS A 470 4.00 2.27 -31.20
C HIS A 470 3.87 3.37 -32.26
N LEU A 471 3.48 4.58 -31.86
CA LEU A 471 3.34 5.72 -32.78
C LEU A 471 4.66 6.11 -33.45
N ARG A 472 5.80 5.85 -32.81
CA ARG A 472 7.13 6.09 -33.38
C ARG A 472 7.61 5.00 -34.33
N VAL A 473 7.10 3.78 -34.21
CA VAL A 473 7.43 2.68 -35.15
C VAL A 473 6.58 2.80 -36.42
N ALA A 474 5.39 3.38 -36.32
CA ALA A 474 4.50 3.62 -37.45
C ALA A 474 4.90 4.83 -38.31
N ARG A 475 5.81 5.69 -37.82
CA ARG A 475 6.43 6.79 -38.56
C ARG A 475 7.82 6.36 -39.01
#